data_AF-A0A0E3H825-F1
#
_entry.id   AF-A0A0E3H825-F1
#
_cell.length_a   1.000
_cell.length_b   1.000
_cell.length_c   1.000
_cell.angle_alpha   90.00
_cell.angle_beta   90.00
_cell.angle_gamma   90.00
#
_symmetry.space_group_name_H-M   'P 1'
#
loop_
_entity.id
_entity.type
_entity.pdbx_description
1 polymer ?
#
loop_
_entity_poly.entity_id
_entity_poly.type
_entity_poly.pdbx_seq_one_letter_code
_entity_poly.pdbx_strand_id
1 'polypeptide(L)' 'EIEVGGGRKAIIIFVPVPQLKSFQKIQVRLVREMEKKFSGKHVVFIAQ' A
#
# COMPACT_ATOMS: atom_id res chain seq x y z
N GLU A 1 -1.08 -2.81 -10.38
CA GLU A 1 -1.83 -1.55 -10.14
C GLU A 1 -3.28 -1.79 -10.48
N ILE A 2 -4.21 -1.23 -9.71
CA ILE A 2 -5.65 -1.37 -9.94
C ILE A 2 -6.26 0.03 -10.05
N GLU A 3 -7.18 0.21 -10.99
CA GLU A 3 -7.93 1.45 -11.13
C GLU A 3 -8.97 1.54 -10.02
N VAL A 4 -8.91 2.62 -9.24
CA VAL A 4 -9.88 2.95 -8.20
C VAL A 4 -10.64 4.13 -8.75
N GLY A 5 -11.93 3.95 -9.02
CA GLY A 5 -12.77 4.78 -9.89
C GLY A 5 -12.46 6.29 -9.98
N GLY A 6 -12.66 6.85 -11.18
CA GLY A 6 -12.39 8.27 -11.46
C GLY A 6 -10.94 8.54 -11.89
N GLY A 7 -10.31 7.58 -12.59
CA GLY A 7 -8.97 7.75 -13.18
C GLY A 7 -7.80 7.69 -12.19
N ARG A 8 -8.06 7.35 -10.91
CA ARG A 8 -7.01 7.18 -9.91
C ARG A 8 -6.50 5.74 -9.92
N LYS A 9 -5.19 5.57 -9.83
CA LYS A 9 -4.55 4.25 -9.75
C LYS A 9 -4.07 4.00 -8.33
N ALA A 10 -4.37 2.82 -7.80
CA ALA A 10 -3.81 2.35 -6.54
C ALA A 10 -2.83 1.22 -6.77
N ILE A 11 -1.85 1.15 -5.87
CA ILE A 11 -0.81 0.13 -5.83
C ILE A 11 -1.19 -0.84 -4.72
N ILE A 12 -1.27 -2.12 -5.08
CA ILE A 12 -1.53 -3.20 -4.12
C ILE A 12 -0.25 -4.00 -3.95
N ILE A 13 0.11 -4.26 -2.69
CA ILE A 13 1.28 -5.02 -2.30
C ILE A 13 0.82 -6.22 -1.51
N PHE A 14 1.13 -7.41 -2.00
CA PHE A 14 0.82 -8.66 -1.32
C PHE A 14 1.91 -8.95 -0.29
N VAL A 15 1.49 -9.19 0.95
CA VAL A 15 2.37 -9.49 2.08
C VAL A 15 1.98 -10.84 2.66
N PRO A 16 2.94 -11.75 2.90
CA PRO A 16 2.66 -13.02 3.56
C PRO A 16 2.00 -12.81 4.93
N VAL A 17 0.94 -13.58 5.24
CA VAL A 17 0.19 -13.48 6.50
C VAL A 17 1.07 -13.37 7.77
N PRO A 18 2.17 -14.14 7.93
CA PRO A 18 3.01 -14.04 9.14
C PRO A 18 3.66 -12.66 9.32
N GLN A 19 3.96 -11.97 8.23
CA GLN A 19 4.67 -10.69 8.24
C GLN A 19 3.72 -9.50 8.38
N LEU A 20 2.42 -9.70 8.15
CA LEU A 20 1.42 -8.65 8.13
C LEU A 20 1.36 -7.84 9.44
N LYS A 21 1.51 -8.49 10.60
CA LYS A 21 1.55 -7.80 11.91
C LYS A 21 2.74 -6.83 12.01
N SER A 22 3.89 -7.17 11.45
CA SER A 22 5.07 -6.30 11.44
C SER A 22 4.86 -5.10 10.52
N PHE A 23 4.26 -5.33 9.35
CA PHE A 23 3.91 -4.25 8.41
C PHE A 23 2.84 -3.31 8.97
N GLN A 24 1.83 -3.83 9.68
CA GLN A 24 0.81 -3.02 10.34
C GLN A 24 1.40 -2.04 11.36
N LYS A 25 2.42 -2.45 12.14
CA LYS A 25 3.09 -1.57 13.11
C LYS A 25 3.76 -0.36 12.45
N ILE A 26 4.35 -0.54 11.27
CA ILE A 26 5.06 0.51 10.53
C ILE A 26 4.20 1.17 9.45
N GLN A 27 2.94 0.75 9.29
CA GLN A 27 2.09 1.05 8.14
C GLN A 27 1.96 2.54 7.87
N VAL A 28 1.72 3.36 8.90
CA VAL A 28 1.50 4.80 8.73
C VAL A 28 2.71 5.50 8.10
N ARG A 29 3.92 5.15 8.55
CA ARG A 29 5.15 5.75 8.02
C ARG A 29 5.47 5.20 6.64
N LEU A 30 5.35 3.89 6.46
CA LEU A 30 5.63 3.21 5.21
C LEU A 30 4.70 3.69 4.08
N VAL A 31 3.40 3.77 4.33
CA VAL A 31 2.42 4.27 3.34
C VAL A 31 2.75 5.71 2.96
N ARG A 32 3.04 6.60 3.91
CA ARG A 32 3.40 8.00 3.61
C ARG A 32 4.67 8.13 2.77
N GLU A 33 5.70 7.34 3.07
CA GLU A 33 6.95 7.35 2.30
C GLU A 33 6.73 6.79 0.88
N MET A 34 5.90 5.76 0.74
CA MET A 34 5.57 5.17 -0.55
C MET A 34 4.67 6.09 -1.38
N GLU A 35 3.60 6.66 -0.82
CA GLU A 35 2.73 7.61 -1.53
C GLU A 35 3.52 8.82 -2.05
N LYS A 36 4.51 9.32 -1.30
CA LYS A 36 5.42 10.37 -1.79
C LYS A 36 6.25 9.92 -2.99
N LYS A 37 6.77 8.68 -2.98
CA LYS A 37 7.57 8.13 -4.09
C LYS A 37 6.73 7.79 -5.32
N PHE A 38 5.48 7.39 -5.13
CA PHE A 38 4.56 6.98 -6.20
C PHE A 38 3.62 8.10 -6.65
N SER A 39 4.09 9.36 -6.59
CA SER A 39 3.37 10.53 -7.11
C SER A 39 1.96 10.70 -6.54
N GLY A 40 1.76 10.35 -5.27
CA GLY A 40 0.47 10.47 -4.57
C GLY A 40 -0.54 9.37 -4.90
N LYS A 41 -0.14 8.29 -5.61
CA LYS A 41 -0.98 7.10 -5.77
C LYS A 41 -1.17 6.41 -4.41
N HIS A 42 -2.40 5.98 -4.12
CA HIS A 42 -2.69 5.23 -2.90
C HIS A 42 -2.00 3.86 -2.90
N VAL A 43 -1.45 3.49 -1.74
CA VAL A 43 -0.76 2.21 -1.54
C VAL A 43 -1.49 1.40 -0.47
N VAL A 44 -1.85 0.15 -0.81
CA VAL A 44 -2.58 -0.77 0.07
C VAL A 44 -1.83 -2.08 0.20
N PHE A 45 -1.72 -2.57 1.43
CA PHE A 45 -1.14 -3.89 1.73
C PHE A 45 -2.28 -4.91 1.91
N ILE A 46 -2.20 -6.04 1.22
CA ILE A 46 -3.17 -7.14 1.31
C ILE A 46 -2.44 -8.41 1.75
N ALA A 47 -3.08 -9.16 2.66
CA ALA A 47 -2.57 -10.47 3.07
C ALA A 47 -2.74 -11.49 1.94
N GLN A 48 -1.69 -12.27 1.67
CA GLN A 48 -1.76 -13.46 0.82
C GLN A 48 -1.16 -14.66 1.56
#